data_AF-A0A1V4AU03-F1
#
_entry.id   AF-A0A1V4AU03-F1
#
_cell.length_a   1.000
_cell.length_b   1.000
_cell.length_c   1.000
_cell.angle_alpha   90.00
_cell.angle_beta   90.00
_cell.angle_gamma   90.00
#
_symmetry.space_group_name_H-M   'P 1'
#
loop_
_entity.id
_entity.type
_entity.pdbx_description
1 polymer ?
#
loop_
_entity_poly.entity_id
_entity_poly.type
_entity_poly.pdbx_seq_one_letter_code
_entity_poly.pdbx_strand_id
1 'polypeptide(L)'
;MEHKISKICWNSEGWKFPSGSKGKSAATNSFEAEYGYGHEEWLFDKARIINGYHYAFLQPLNLKSNKHVGKTYNIFLFTITAGIKYFVRQIKNAECISKEESRNIYSIYKRNGWLKEMIKEIEKAGADPTTFTKTLPDIFFNVKFKFEDVIRPEEIKELSAQDINITTTRYKLLPKTDDFTFAEISDEDNEGMFKNPKKRIRIYKVESSFDPYHDKLQNGLCALLRNYYKNEYKTVAIEKDRVDIKTKTHSDAWHYFEIKTDNPKLSIRNALGQILEYSYWPDSERAEKLFIISDNPPDLDTKKYLAHIRGKFNLPIFYRYFDMGANVLSEDF
;
A
#
# COMPACT_ATOMS: atom_id res chain seq x y z
N MET A 1 24.13 -12.44 -10.32
CA MET A 1 22.92 -11.99 -11.04
C MET A 1 22.85 -10.47 -10.95
N GLU A 2 22.61 -9.75 -12.04
CA GLU A 2 22.67 -8.28 -12.06
C GLU A 2 21.45 -7.63 -11.39
N HIS A 3 21.69 -6.59 -10.59
CA HIS A 3 20.64 -5.77 -9.96
C HIS A 3 20.36 -4.53 -10.81
N LYS A 4 19.09 -4.31 -11.14
CA LYS A 4 18.63 -3.17 -11.94
C LYS A 4 17.51 -2.42 -11.26
N ILE A 5 17.37 -1.15 -11.59
CA ILE A 5 16.29 -0.30 -11.10
C ILE A 5 15.45 0.15 -12.30
N SER A 6 14.13 0.04 -12.17
CA SER A 6 13.17 0.46 -13.18
C SER A 6 12.13 1.38 -12.56
N LYS A 7 11.91 2.52 -13.20
CA LYS A 7 10.73 3.33 -12.92
C LYS A 7 9.49 2.63 -13.51
N ILE A 8 8.37 2.69 -12.81
CA ILE A 8 7.04 2.34 -13.31
C ILE A 8 6.07 3.51 -13.09
N CYS A 9 5.01 3.54 -13.88
CA CYS A 9 3.95 4.54 -13.76
C CYS A 9 3.33 4.52 -12.37
N TRP A 10 2.78 5.66 -11.93
CA TRP A 10 1.99 5.70 -10.70
C TRP A 10 0.70 4.88 -10.87
N ASN A 11 0.29 4.12 -9.85
CA ASN A 11 -0.94 3.33 -9.87
C ASN A 11 -1.51 3.14 -8.46
N SER A 12 -2.76 3.54 -8.24
CA SER A 12 -3.44 3.37 -6.93
C SER A 12 -4.08 1.98 -6.73
N GLU A 13 -4.15 1.15 -7.75
CA GLU A 13 -4.73 -0.20 -7.75
C GLU A 13 -3.67 -1.30 -7.52
N GLY A 14 -2.49 -0.93 -7.04
CA GLY A 14 -1.40 -1.86 -6.73
C GLY A 14 -0.77 -2.53 -7.96
N TRP A 15 -0.82 -1.87 -9.12
CA TRP A 15 -0.38 -2.35 -10.43
C TRP A 15 -1.02 -3.68 -10.84
N LYS A 16 -2.30 -3.84 -10.50
CA LYS A 16 -3.14 -4.98 -10.94
C LYS A 16 -4.12 -4.58 -12.05
N PHE A 17 -4.53 -3.32 -12.05
CA PHE A 17 -5.52 -2.74 -12.96
C PHE A 17 -5.16 -1.27 -13.24
N PRO A 18 -5.65 -0.67 -14.34
CA PRO A 18 -5.52 0.76 -14.58
C PRO A 18 -6.17 1.60 -13.48
N SER A 19 -5.51 2.68 -13.08
CA SER A 19 -5.96 3.58 -12.00
C SER A 19 -6.42 4.96 -12.48
N GLY A 20 -6.46 5.18 -13.80
CA GLY A 20 -6.79 6.49 -14.38
C GLY A 20 -5.74 7.58 -14.11
N SER A 21 -6.00 8.81 -14.55
CA SER A 21 -5.02 9.90 -14.57
C SER A 21 -4.59 10.43 -13.20
N LYS A 22 -5.34 10.12 -12.13
CA LYS A 22 -5.09 10.68 -10.79
C LYS A 22 -3.74 10.23 -10.22
N GLY A 23 -2.89 11.20 -9.89
CA GLY A 23 -1.56 10.98 -9.29
C GLY A 23 -0.46 10.65 -10.31
N LYS A 24 -0.82 10.43 -11.58
CA LYS A 24 0.14 10.27 -12.68
C LYS A 24 0.74 11.62 -13.09
N SER A 25 1.73 11.58 -13.98
CA SER A 25 2.37 12.78 -14.52
C SER A 25 1.34 13.71 -15.17
N ALA A 26 1.33 14.99 -14.78
CA ALA A 26 0.52 16.04 -15.41
C ALA A 26 1.24 16.73 -16.59
N ALA A 27 2.45 16.28 -16.94
CA ALA A 27 3.19 16.87 -18.04
C ALA A 27 2.47 16.60 -19.37
N THR A 28 2.11 17.67 -20.09
CA THR A 28 1.29 17.66 -21.32
C THR A 28 1.82 16.80 -22.45
N ASN A 29 3.10 16.37 -22.39
CA ASN A 29 3.73 15.51 -23.39
C ASN A 29 4.07 14.10 -22.85
N SER A 30 3.50 13.70 -21.72
CA SER A 30 3.70 12.36 -21.17
C SER A 30 2.57 11.43 -21.57
N PHE A 31 2.90 10.18 -21.94
CA PHE A 31 1.94 9.15 -22.33
C PHE A 31 0.81 8.99 -21.31
N GLU A 32 1.17 8.99 -20.01
CA GLU A 32 0.21 8.90 -18.91
C GLU A 32 -0.78 10.07 -18.85
N ALA A 33 -0.34 11.28 -19.21
CA ALA A 33 -1.20 12.47 -19.23
C ALA A 33 -2.17 12.44 -20.43
N GLU A 34 -1.72 11.92 -21.57
CA GLU A 34 -2.49 11.85 -22.80
C GLU A 34 -3.55 10.74 -22.75
N TYR A 35 -3.18 9.55 -22.27
CA TYR A 35 -4.06 8.38 -22.32
C TYR A 35 -4.65 7.97 -20.96
N GLY A 36 -4.16 8.55 -19.85
CA GLY A 36 -4.66 8.24 -18.50
C GLY A 36 -4.16 6.91 -17.92
N TYR A 37 -3.31 6.17 -18.64
CA TYR A 37 -2.72 4.92 -18.16
C TYR A 37 -1.28 4.70 -18.64
N GLY A 38 -0.58 3.74 -18.04
CA GLY A 38 0.71 3.20 -18.45
C GLY A 38 0.64 1.69 -18.70
N HIS A 39 1.51 1.17 -19.55
CA HIS A 39 1.52 -0.27 -19.88
C HIS A 39 1.96 -1.15 -18.70
N GLU A 40 2.65 -0.57 -17.71
CA GLU A 40 3.07 -1.23 -16.47
C GLU A 40 1.94 -1.42 -15.45
N GLU A 41 0.72 -0.97 -15.71
CA GLU A 41 -0.38 -1.01 -14.71
C GLU A 41 -0.93 -2.42 -14.41
N TRP A 42 -0.54 -3.42 -15.18
CA TRP A 42 -0.87 -4.84 -14.94
C TRP A 42 0.32 -5.65 -14.44
N LEU A 43 1.42 -5.00 -14.05
CA LEU A 43 2.68 -5.67 -13.69
C LEU A 43 2.51 -6.72 -12.56
N PHE A 44 1.49 -6.64 -11.72
CA PHE A 44 1.22 -7.61 -10.65
C PHE A 44 -0.15 -8.27 -10.75
N ASP A 45 -0.69 -8.38 -11.96
CA ASP A 45 -1.95 -9.08 -12.20
C ASP A 45 -1.79 -10.61 -12.10
N LYS A 46 -2.26 -11.16 -10.97
CA LYS A 46 -2.24 -12.60 -10.69
C LYS A 46 -3.30 -13.39 -11.46
N ALA A 47 -4.26 -12.75 -12.12
CA ALA A 47 -5.30 -13.45 -12.88
C ALA A 47 -4.79 -14.01 -14.21
N ARG A 48 -3.68 -13.47 -14.74
CA ARG A 48 -3.17 -13.78 -16.08
C ARG A 48 -1.78 -14.41 -16.00
N ILE A 49 -1.75 -15.70 -15.66
CA ILE A 49 -0.56 -16.53 -15.53
C ILE A 49 -0.57 -17.60 -16.62
N ILE A 50 0.55 -17.82 -17.29
CA ILE A 50 0.74 -18.81 -18.35
C ILE A 50 1.93 -19.68 -17.98
N ASN A 51 1.70 -20.99 -17.83
CA ASN A 51 2.75 -21.97 -17.48
C ASN A 51 3.58 -21.58 -16.24
N GLY A 52 2.92 -21.00 -15.22
CA GLY A 52 3.56 -20.55 -13.98
C GLY A 52 4.26 -19.19 -14.06
N TYR A 53 4.34 -18.59 -15.25
CA TYR A 53 4.93 -17.26 -15.45
C TYR A 53 3.86 -16.19 -15.64
N HIS A 54 4.13 -15.01 -15.10
CA HIS A 54 3.44 -13.78 -15.45
C HIS A 54 4.26 -13.03 -16.51
N TYR A 55 3.58 -12.49 -17.51
CA TYR A 55 4.17 -11.75 -18.61
C TYR A 55 3.71 -10.31 -18.53
N ALA A 56 4.68 -9.38 -18.56
CA ALA A 56 4.40 -7.97 -18.36
C ALA A 56 5.25 -7.08 -19.28
N PHE A 57 4.99 -5.79 -19.18
CA PHE A 57 5.70 -4.75 -19.87
C PHE A 57 6.44 -3.87 -18.86
N LEU A 58 7.67 -3.49 -19.19
CA LEU A 58 8.42 -2.42 -18.54
C LEU A 58 9.00 -1.50 -19.62
N GLN A 59 8.62 -0.21 -19.62
CA GLN A 59 9.09 0.75 -20.63
C GLN A 59 10.63 0.78 -20.78
N PRO A 60 11.45 0.66 -19.71
CA PRO A 60 12.90 0.67 -19.85
C PRO A 60 13.50 -0.51 -20.62
N LEU A 61 12.77 -1.61 -20.78
CA LEU A 61 13.16 -2.78 -21.57
C LEU A 61 12.71 -2.68 -23.03
N ASN A 62 11.79 -1.76 -23.35
CA ASN A 62 11.27 -1.54 -24.70
C ASN A 62 12.25 -0.72 -25.56
N LEU A 63 13.36 -1.33 -25.95
CA LEU A 63 14.40 -0.71 -26.77
C LEU A 63 14.39 -1.27 -28.18
N LYS A 64 14.78 -0.42 -29.16
CA LYS A 64 14.99 -0.88 -30.54
C LYS A 64 16.09 -1.96 -30.63
N SER A 65 17.09 -1.88 -29.74
CA SER A 65 18.12 -2.91 -29.62
C SER A 65 17.64 -4.05 -28.71
N ASN A 66 17.88 -5.29 -29.14
CA ASN A 66 17.57 -6.49 -28.35
C ASN A 66 18.58 -6.74 -27.21
N LYS A 67 19.27 -5.72 -26.70
CA LYS A 67 20.42 -5.89 -25.77
C LYS A 67 20.08 -6.53 -24.42
N HIS A 68 18.79 -6.56 -24.08
CA HIS A 68 18.28 -7.17 -22.86
C HIS A 68 17.66 -8.54 -23.10
N VAL A 69 17.30 -8.89 -24.34
CA VAL A 69 16.65 -10.17 -24.66
C VAL A 69 17.52 -11.34 -24.19
N GLY A 70 16.92 -12.28 -23.47
CA GLY A 70 17.58 -13.45 -22.89
C GLY A 70 18.35 -13.17 -21.60
N LYS A 71 18.40 -11.93 -21.11
CA LYS A 71 19.03 -11.60 -19.82
C LYS A 71 18.05 -11.76 -18.67
N THR A 72 18.61 -12.09 -17.50
CA THR A 72 17.87 -12.19 -16.24
C THR A 72 18.37 -11.18 -15.23
N TYR A 73 17.44 -10.44 -14.62
CA TYR A 73 17.74 -9.37 -13.67
C TYR A 73 16.98 -9.51 -12.37
N ASN A 74 17.58 -9.02 -11.29
CA ASN A 74 16.85 -8.64 -10.09
C ASN A 74 16.42 -7.17 -10.25
N ILE A 75 15.14 -6.93 -10.52
CA ILE A 75 14.61 -5.60 -10.83
C ILE A 75 13.96 -5.00 -9.59
N PHE A 76 14.50 -3.87 -9.13
CA PHE A 76 13.92 -3.03 -8.11
C PHE A 76 13.05 -1.96 -8.77
N LEU A 77 11.81 -1.85 -8.33
CA LEU A 77 10.83 -0.96 -8.91
C LEU A 77 10.63 0.25 -8.03
N PHE A 78 10.60 1.43 -8.65
CA PHE A 78 10.17 2.65 -7.98
C PHE A 78 9.16 3.39 -8.83
N THR A 79 8.34 4.22 -8.19
CA THR A 79 7.41 5.11 -8.87
C THR A 79 7.57 6.54 -8.39
N ILE A 80 6.98 7.49 -9.11
CA ILE A 80 6.98 8.89 -8.75
C ILE A 80 5.54 9.40 -8.78
N THR A 81 5.08 10.01 -7.70
CA THR A 81 3.82 10.74 -7.67
C THR A 81 3.97 11.98 -6.78
N ALA A 82 3.32 13.08 -7.17
CA ALA A 82 3.47 14.38 -6.52
C ALA A 82 4.94 14.84 -6.34
N GLY A 83 5.84 14.41 -7.23
CA GLY A 83 7.27 14.71 -7.15
C GLY A 83 8.08 13.83 -6.19
N ILE A 84 7.43 12.96 -5.42
CA ILE A 84 8.06 12.09 -4.42
C ILE A 84 8.32 10.70 -5.01
N LYS A 85 9.51 10.14 -4.72
CA LYS A 85 9.93 8.80 -5.17
C LYS A 85 9.55 7.75 -4.14
N TYR A 86 8.97 6.64 -4.58
CA TYR A 86 8.57 5.55 -3.70
C TYR A 86 9.14 4.22 -4.17
N PHE A 87 9.72 3.45 -3.25
CA PHE A 87 10.14 2.07 -3.54
C PHE A 87 8.93 1.15 -3.56
N VAL A 88 8.65 0.55 -4.71
CA VAL A 88 7.44 -0.25 -4.90
C VAL A 88 7.67 -1.68 -4.43
N ARG A 89 8.50 -2.45 -5.15
CA ARG A 89 8.78 -3.89 -4.93
C ARG A 89 10.07 -4.30 -5.62
N GLN A 90 10.54 -5.50 -5.31
CA GLN A 90 11.59 -6.18 -6.06
C GLN A 90 10.99 -7.39 -6.80
N ILE A 91 11.40 -7.59 -8.06
CA ILE A 91 11.16 -8.81 -8.83
C ILE A 91 12.53 -9.51 -8.98
N LYS A 92 12.70 -10.65 -8.32
CA LYS A 92 13.86 -11.51 -8.53
C LYS A 92 13.72 -12.28 -9.84
N ASN A 93 14.85 -12.73 -10.40
CA ASN A 93 14.86 -13.65 -11.55
C ASN A 93 14.00 -13.20 -12.75
N ALA A 94 13.87 -11.89 -12.98
CA ALA A 94 13.05 -11.36 -14.07
C ALA A 94 13.74 -11.61 -15.42
N GLU A 95 13.12 -12.40 -16.28
CA GLU A 95 13.65 -12.79 -17.59
C GLU A 95 13.14 -11.83 -18.67
N CYS A 96 14.06 -11.20 -19.40
CA CYS A 96 13.73 -10.35 -20.53
C CYS A 96 13.46 -11.20 -21.78
N ILE A 97 12.24 -11.12 -22.31
CA ILE A 97 11.77 -12.04 -23.37
C ILE A 97 12.05 -11.50 -24.78
N SER A 98 11.97 -12.39 -25.77
CA SER A 98 12.11 -12.02 -27.17
C SER A 98 10.80 -11.45 -27.74
N LYS A 99 10.91 -10.74 -28.87
CA LYS A 99 9.75 -10.27 -29.65
C LYS A 99 8.86 -11.42 -30.14
N GLU A 100 9.46 -12.55 -30.47
CA GLU A 100 8.74 -13.76 -30.87
C GLU A 100 7.93 -14.33 -29.71
N GLU A 101 8.53 -14.43 -28.52
CA GLU A 101 7.82 -14.86 -27.31
C GLU A 101 6.67 -13.91 -26.99
N SER A 102 6.87 -12.59 -27.09
CA SER A 102 5.78 -11.60 -26.93
C SER A 102 4.60 -11.87 -27.88
N ARG A 103 4.84 -12.14 -29.18
CA ARG A 103 3.76 -12.46 -30.14
C ARG A 103 3.00 -13.74 -29.76
N ASN A 104 3.72 -14.75 -29.29
CA ASN A 104 3.13 -16.01 -28.86
C ASN A 104 2.21 -15.80 -27.65
N ILE A 105 2.69 -15.06 -26.64
CA ILE A 105 1.91 -14.74 -25.44
C ILE A 105 0.72 -13.83 -25.76
N TYR A 106 0.91 -12.81 -26.60
CA TYR A 106 -0.18 -11.97 -27.09
C TYR A 106 -1.29 -12.80 -27.75
N SER A 107 -0.93 -13.81 -28.54
CA SER A 107 -1.91 -14.70 -29.17
C SER A 107 -2.71 -15.51 -28.16
N ILE A 108 -2.09 -15.92 -27.04
CA ILE A 108 -2.77 -16.57 -25.91
C ILE A 108 -3.73 -15.58 -25.24
N TYR A 109 -3.27 -14.36 -24.92
CA TYR A 109 -4.12 -13.30 -24.34
C TYR A 109 -5.33 -12.99 -25.23
N LYS A 110 -5.13 -12.95 -26.55
CA LYS A 110 -6.21 -12.75 -27.52
C LYS A 110 -7.22 -13.91 -27.50
N ARG A 111 -6.74 -15.16 -27.53
CA ARG A 111 -7.58 -16.37 -27.51
C ARG A 111 -8.40 -16.49 -26.23
N ASN A 112 -7.81 -16.12 -25.10
CA ASN A 112 -8.47 -16.17 -23.79
C ASN A 112 -9.42 -14.99 -23.55
N GLY A 113 -9.49 -14.02 -24.47
CA GLY A 113 -10.32 -12.83 -24.31
C GLY A 113 -9.76 -11.76 -23.37
N TRP A 114 -8.60 -11.99 -22.75
CA TRP A 114 -7.98 -11.08 -21.77
C TRP A 114 -7.67 -9.69 -22.35
N LEU A 115 -7.31 -9.59 -23.63
CA LEU A 115 -7.12 -8.26 -24.25
C LEU A 115 -8.40 -7.43 -24.24
N LYS A 116 -9.57 -8.05 -24.43
CA LYS A 116 -10.86 -7.36 -24.38
C LYS A 116 -11.21 -6.94 -22.95
N GLU A 117 -10.86 -7.75 -21.96
CA GLU A 117 -11.02 -7.40 -20.55
C GLU A 117 -10.15 -6.22 -20.17
N MET A 118 -8.87 -6.22 -20.56
CA MET A 118 -7.94 -5.12 -20.30
C MET A 118 -8.43 -3.81 -20.91
N ILE A 119 -9.02 -3.83 -22.11
CA ILE A 119 -9.65 -2.64 -22.71
C ILE A 119 -10.78 -2.11 -21.81
N LYS A 120 -11.68 -2.99 -21.35
CA LYS A 120 -12.77 -2.60 -20.43
C LYS A 120 -12.25 -2.05 -19.11
N GLU A 121 -11.13 -2.59 -18.61
CA GLU A 121 -10.49 -2.10 -17.38
C GLU A 121 -9.95 -0.68 -17.56
N ILE A 122 -9.35 -0.36 -18.73
CA ILE A 122 -8.90 1.00 -19.08
C ILE A 122 -10.10 1.95 -19.13
N GLU A 123 -11.16 1.57 -19.86
CA GLU A 123 -12.38 2.38 -20.00
C GLU A 123 -13.04 2.63 -18.64
N LYS A 124 -13.12 1.60 -17.78
CA LYS A 124 -13.67 1.69 -16.42
C LYS A 124 -12.87 2.66 -15.54
N ALA A 125 -11.56 2.75 -15.75
CA ALA A 125 -10.69 3.70 -15.05
C ALA A 125 -10.79 5.13 -15.61
N GLY A 126 -11.62 5.37 -16.63
CA GLY A 126 -11.77 6.66 -17.31
C GLY A 126 -10.58 7.03 -18.18
N ALA A 127 -9.81 6.04 -18.65
CA ALA A 127 -8.64 6.21 -19.51
C ALA A 127 -8.98 5.83 -20.98
N ASP A 128 -8.11 6.24 -21.92
CA ASP A 128 -8.31 6.02 -23.36
C ASP A 128 -7.59 4.74 -23.83
N PRO A 129 -8.30 3.70 -24.31
CA PRO A 129 -7.69 2.46 -24.79
C PRO A 129 -7.10 2.53 -26.21
N THR A 130 -7.13 3.69 -26.88
CA THR A 130 -6.73 3.82 -28.29
C THR A 130 -5.30 3.36 -28.54
N THR A 131 -4.33 3.72 -27.69
CA THR A 131 -2.94 3.27 -27.81
C THR A 131 -2.76 1.80 -27.48
N PHE A 132 -3.50 1.29 -26.51
CA PHE A 132 -3.51 -0.13 -26.16
C PHE A 132 -3.87 -0.98 -27.38
N THR A 133 -4.94 -0.61 -28.09
CA THR A 133 -5.42 -1.36 -29.28
C THR A 133 -4.46 -1.28 -30.46
N LYS A 134 -3.65 -0.22 -30.55
CA LYS A 134 -2.62 -0.03 -31.59
C LYS A 134 -1.27 -0.65 -31.22
N THR A 135 -1.10 -1.15 -30.00
CA THR A 135 0.16 -1.71 -29.53
C THR A 135 0.47 -3.01 -30.28
N LEU A 136 1.66 -3.07 -30.88
CA LEU A 136 2.06 -4.23 -31.67
C LEU A 136 2.28 -5.46 -30.77
N PRO A 137 1.86 -6.67 -31.22
CA PRO A 137 2.01 -7.91 -30.44
C PRO A 137 3.44 -8.23 -30.00
N ASP A 138 4.45 -7.72 -30.71
CA ASP A 138 5.86 -8.06 -30.51
C ASP A 138 6.58 -7.18 -29.50
N ILE A 139 5.92 -6.11 -29.04
CA ILE A 139 6.40 -5.23 -27.97
C ILE A 139 5.44 -5.21 -26.78
N PHE A 140 4.34 -5.96 -26.84
CA PHE A 140 3.29 -5.94 -25.82
C PHE A 140 3.80 -6.48 -24.47
N PHE A 141 4.69 -7.47 -24.51
CA PHE A 141 5.38 -8.01 -23.35
C PHE A 141 6.88 -7.95 -23.59
N ASN A 142 7.65 -7.67 -22.54
CA ASN A 142 9.12 -7.64 -22.64
C ASN A 142 9.84 -8.23 -21.41
N VAL A 143 9.09 -8.67 -20.41
CA VAL A 143 9.60 -9.37 -19.24
C VAL A 143 8.63 -10.45 -18.79
N LYS A 144 9.17 -11.55 -18.25
CA LYS A 144 8.41 -12.55 -17.50
C LYS A 144 9.07 -12.87 -16.18
N PHE A 145 8.28 -13.31 -15.21
CA PHE A 145 8.76 -13.75 -13.90
C PHE A 145 7.68 -14.59 -13.20
N LYS A 146 8.05 -15.26 -12.12
CA LYS A 146 7.08 -15.96 -11.26
C LYS A 146 6.70 -15.09 -10.07
N PHE A 147 5.48 -15.24 -9.58
CA PHE A 147 5.03 -14.47 -8.41
C PHE A 147 5.77 -14.84 -7.11
N GLU A 148 6.33 -16.04 -7.01
CA GLU A 148 7.21 -16.44 -5.90
C GLU A 148 8.50 -15.61 -5.83
N ASP A 149 8.93 -15.03 -6.95
CA ASP A 149 10.10 -14.16 -7.03
C ASP A 149 9.80 -12.68 -6.72
N VAL A 150 8.53 -12.33 -6.46
CA VAL A 150 8.13 -10.95 -6.15
C VAL A 150 8.24 -10.69 -4.65
N ILE A 151 9.21 -9.86 -4.27
CA ILE A 151 9.37 -9.38 -2.90
C ILE A 151 8.63 -8.06 -2.75
N ARG A 152 7.57 -8.11 -1.94
CA ARG A 152 6.78 -6.94 -1.55
C ARG A 152 7.34 -6.38 -0.24
N PRO A 153 7.64 -5.07 -0.16
CA PRO A 153 7.93 -4.46 1.12
C PRO A 153 6.63 -4.36 1.93
N GLU A 154 6.74 -4.51 3.25
CA GLU A 154 5.59 -4.43 4.16
C GLU A 154 4.81 -3.13 3.98
N GLU A 155 5.56 -2.04 3.79
CA GLU A 155 5.08 -0.70 3.46
C GLU A 155 5.85 -0.16 2.28
N ILE A 156 5.21 0.66 1.47
CA ILE A 156 5.95 1.37 0.44
C ILE A 156 6.58 2.60 1.08
N LYS A 157 7.90 2.61 1.03
CA LYS A 157 8.76 3.62 1.64
C LYS A 157 9.09 4.73 0.66
N GLU A 158 9.09 5.95 1.16
CA GLU A 158 9.65 7.10 0.45
C GLU A 158 11.17 6.92 0.32
N LEU A 159 11.68 7.06 -0.89
CA LEU A 159 13.11 7.04 -1.14
C LEU A 159 13.67 8.43 -0.82
N SER A 160 14.77 8.44 -0.09
CA SER A 160 15.46 9.66 0.30
C SER A 160 15.84 10.49 -0.94
N ALA A 161 15.75 11.81 -0.81
CA ALA A 161 16.27 12.72 -1.83
C ALA A 161 17.79 12.56 -2.05
N GLN A 162 18.50 12.03 -1.05
CA GLN A 162 19.94 11.74 -1.08
C GLN A 162 20.26 10.33 -1.61
N ASP A 163 19.28 9.49 -1.97
CA ASP A 163 19.55 8.19 -2.59
C ASP A 163 20.33 8.37 -3.91
N ILE A 164 21.49 7.73 -3.98
CA ILE A 164 22.41 7.84 -5.12
C ILE A 164 22.04 6.91 -6.27
N ASN A 165 21.19 5.91 -6.03
CA ASN A 165 20.88 4.88 -7.01
C ASN A 165 19.99 5.42 -8.15
N ILE A 166 19.05 6.33 -7.84
CA ILE A 166 18.15 6.93 -8.85
C ILE A 166 18.78 8.18 -9.47
N THR A 167 19.65 7.95 -10.47
CA THR A 167 20.35 9.01 -11.23
C THR A 167 19.48 9.72 -12.27
N THR A 168 18.29 9.19 -12.60
CA THR A 168 17.36 9.82 -13.55
C THR A 168 15.92 9.38 -13.29
N THR A 169 14.97 10.27 -13.58
CA THR A 169 13.51 10.02 -13.47
C THR A 169 12.88 9.57 -14.80
N ARG A 170 13.70 9.44 -15.87
CA ARG A 170 13.29 8.90 -17.17
C ARG A 170 13.14 7.39 -17.08
N TYR A 171 12.32 6.82 -17.96
CA TYR A 171 12.19 5.36 -18.12
C TYR A 171 13.46 4.75 -18.73
N LYS A 172 14.47 4.56 -17.87
CA LYS A 172 15.75 3.90 -18.18
C LYS A 172 16.03 2.82 -17.14
N LEU A 173 16.63 1.72 -17.60
CA LEU A 173 17.01 0.60 -16.73
C LEU A 173 18.37 0.94 -16.11
N LEU A 174 18.37 1.32 -14.84
CA LEU A 174 19.57 1.77 -14.15
C LEU A 174 20.28 0.59 -13.48
N PRO A 175 21.62 0.61 -13.35
CA PRO A 175 22.29 -0.29 -12.42
C PRO A 175 21.93 0.08 -10.97
N LYS A 176 21.77 -0.91 -10.09
CA LYS A 176 21.79 -0.68 -8.64
C LYS A 176 23.21 -0.92 -8.15
N THR A 177 23.85 0.09 -7.59
CA THR A 177 25.23 0.03 -7.11
C THR A 177 25.32 -0.05 -5.59
N ASP A 178 24.31 0.43 -4.88
CA ASP A 178 24.25 0.45 -3.42
C ASP A 178 22.82 0.17 -2.95
N ASP A 179 22.62 -0.03 -1.65
CA ASP A 179 21.29 -0.12 -1.04
C ASP A 179 20.51 1.19 -1.09
N PHE A 180 19.18 1.09 -1.08
CA PHE A 180 18.33 2.26 -1.11
C PHE A 180 18.40 2.98 0.22
N THR A 181 18.61 4.28 0.17
CA THR A 181 18.40 5.16 1.32
C THR A 181 16.93 5.57 1.36
N PHE A 182 16.26 5.30 2.47
CA PHE A 182 14.88 5.72 2.69
C PHE A 182 14.85 7.04 3.46
N ALA A 183 13.81 7.85 3.25
CA ALA A 183 13.64 9.06 4.04
C ALA A 183 13.49 8.68 5.52
N GLU A 184 14.24 9.35 6.40
CA GLU A 184 14.12 9.18 7.84
C GLU A 184 12.74 9.69 8.28
N ILE A 185 12.00 8.83 8.98
CA ILE A 185 10.94 9.29 9.87
C ILE A 185 11.72 9.71 11.11
N SER A 186 11.76 11.00 11.43
CA SER A 186 12.50 11.47 12.60
C SER A 186 11.90 10.86 13.87
N ASP A 187 12.57 9.84 14.41
CA ASP A 187 12.27 9.16 15.67
C ASP A 187 12.80 9.94 16.88
N GLU A 188 12.62 11.26 16.90
CA GLU A 188 12.64 11.97 18.18
C GLU A 188 11.32 11.66 18.89
N ASP A 189 11.34 11.50 20.21
CA ASP A 189 10.18 11.32 21.10
C ASP A 189 9.25 12.56 21.10
N ASN A 190 8.77 12.92 19.92
CA ASN A 190 7.75 13.91 19.70
C ASN A 190 6.42 13.17 19.72
N GLU A 191 5.45 13.72 20.44
CA GLU A 191 4.10 13.15 20.58
C GLU A 191 3.32 13.03 19.24
N GLY A 192 3.96 13.28 18.09
CA GLY A 192 3.30 13.37 16.80
C GLY A 192 2.42 14.61 16.70
N MET A 193 2.26 15.13 15.49
CA MET A 193 1.40 16.28 15.21
C MET A 193 -0.01 15.81 14.84
N PHE A 194 -1.04 16.58 15.21
CA PHE A 194 -2.41 16.31 14.77
C PHE A 194 -2.51 16.25 13.24
N LYS A 195 -3.37 15.36 12.72
CA LYS A 195 -3.61 15.26 11.28
C LYS A 195 -4.30 16.51 10.77
N ASN A 196 -3.85 17.04 9.63
CA ASN A 196 -4.55 18.12 8.93
C ASN A 196 -5.81 17.53 8.25
N PRO A 197 -7.03 17.97 8.62
CA PRO A 197 -8.28 17.41 8.08
C PRO A 197 -8.56 17.81 6.62
N LYS A 198 -7.69 18.61 5.99
CA LYS A 198 -7.78 18.93 4.55
C LYS A 198 -7.24 17.78 3.70
N LYS A 199 -7.95 17.49 2.60
CA LYS A 199 -7.69 16.45 1.60
C LYS A 199 -6.18 16.26 1.32
N ARG A 200 -5.64 15.09 1.67
CA ARG A 200 -4.29 14.62 1.29
C ARG A 200 -4.40 13.35 0.45
N ILE A 201 -3.50 13.19 -0.51
CA ILE A 201 -3.31 11.91 -1.20
C ILE A 201 -2.40 11.10 -0.28
N ARG A 202 -3.00 10.26 0.58
CA ARG A 202 -2.24 9.21 1.28
C ARG A 202 -2.01 8.07 0.32
N ILE A 203 -0.77 7.61 0.28
CA ILE A 203 -0.42 6.44 -0.50
C ILE A 203 -0.33 5.25 0.45
N TYR A 204 -1.00 4.15 0.07
CA TYR A 204 -0.86 2.75 0.54
C TYR A 204 -1.89 2.18 1.54
N LYS A 205 -2.88 1.45 0.99
CA LYS A 205 -3.02 -0.03 1.03
C LYS A 205 -4.10 -0.41 0.00
N VAL A 206 -4.11 -1.66 -0.48
CA VAL A 206 -5.09 -2.21 -1.45
C VAL A 206 -6.53 -2.31 -0.86
N GLU A 207 -6.79 -1.59 0.23
CA GLU A 207 -8.09 -1.23 0.77
C GLU A 207 -7.79 -0.15 1.82
N SER A 208 -7.68 1.11 1.40
CA SER A 208 -7.79 2.24 2.33
C SER A 208 -8.51 3.37 1.60
N SER A 209 -9.84 3.33 1.65
CA SER A 209 -10.62 4.53 1.42
C SER A 209 -10.15 5.58 2.42
N PHE A 210 -9.63 6.70 1.91
CA PHE A 210 -9.40 7.89 2.71
C PHE A 210 -10.72 8.31 3.37
N ASP A 211 -10.80 8.19 4.69
CA ASP A 211 -11.96 8.58 5.46
C ASP A 211 -11.62 9.81 6.33
N PRO A 212 -11.97 11.03 5.91
CA PRO A 212 -11.82 12.24 6.74
C PRO A 212 -12.46 12.12 8.13
N TYR A 213 -13.44 11.23 8.29
CA TYR A 213 -14.10 11.00 9.57
C TYR A 213 -13.21 10.20 10.53
N HIS A 214 -12.46 9.21 10.04
CA HIS A 214 -11.46 8.47 10.84
C HIS A 214 -10.41 9.42 11.43
N ASP A 215 -9.85 10.30 10.60
CA ASP A 215 -8.85 11.29 11.06
C ASP A 215 -9.41 12.24 12.12
N LYS A 216 -10.69 12.65 12.00
CA LYS A 216 -11.36 13.47 13.01
C LYS A 216 -11.55 12.71 14.32
N LEU A 217 -11.99 11.46 14.24
CA LEU A 217 -12.20 10.59 15.40
C LEU A 217 -10.87 10.33 16.14
N GLN A 218 -9.80 10.05 15.40
CA GLN A 218 -8.46 9.84 15.94
C GLN A 218 -7.88 11.10 16.59
N ASN A 219 -7.96 12.25 15.92
CA ASN A 219 -7.50 13.52 16.50
C ASN A 219 -8.30 13.87 17.76
N GLY A 220 -9.62 13.71 17.74
CA GLY A 220 -10.49 13.96 18.89
C GLY A 220 -10.16 13.05 20.07
N LEU A 221 -10.00 11.75 19.83
CA LEU A 221 -9.65 10.79 20.86
C LEU A 221 -8.25 11.07 21.44
N CYS A 222 -7.26 11.37 20.60
CA CYS A 222 -5.92 11.73 21.04
C CYS A 222 -5.94 12.97 21.95
N ALA A 223 -6.68 14.00 21.56
CA ALA A 223 -6.85 15.20 22.38
C ALA A 223 -7.57 14.88 23.71
N LEU A 224 -8.60 14.03 23.69
CA LEU A 224 -9.29 13.59 24.91
C LEU A 224 -8.32 12.87 25.86
N LEU A 225 -7.54 11.92 25.34
CA LEU A 225 -6.58 11.12 26.12
C LEU A 225 -5.51 12.00 26.75
N ARG A 226 -4.93 12.96 25.98
CA ARG A 226 -3.92 13.90 26.50
C ARG A 226 -4.43 14.83 27.58
N ASN A 227 -5.67 15.31 27.47
CA ASN A 227 -6.17 16.36 28.34
C ASN A 227 -6.92 15.81 29.55
N TYR A 228 -7.87 14.91 29.32
CA TYR A 228 -8.77 14.41 30.35
C TYR A 228 -8.23 13.15 31.04
N TYR A 229 -7.48 12.32 30.33
CA TYR A 229 -6.89 11.09 30.86
C TYR A 229 -5.39 11.22 31.21
N LYS A 230 -4.87 12.44 31.38
CA LYS A 230 -3.46 12.70 31.74
C LYS A 230 -3.00 12.07 33.06
N ASN A 231 -3.95 11.84 33.97
CA ASN A 231 -3.68 11.18 35.25
C ASN A 231 -3.52 9.66 35.08
N GLU A 232 -4.06 9.09 34.00
CA GLU A 232 -3.92 7.68 33.65
C GLU A 232 -2.70 7.46 32.75
N TYR A 233 -2.51 8.34 31.76
CA TYR A 233 -1.48 8.24 30.74
C TYR A 233 -0.43 9.33 30.86
N LYS A 234 0.84 8.93 30.98
CA LYS A 234 1.99 9.84 30.93
C LYS A 234 2.46 10.14 29.51
N THR A 235 2.08 9.31 28.55
CA THR A 235 2.44 9.48 27.13
C THR A 235 1.27 9.09 26.25
N VAL A 236 0.97 9.90 25.24
CA VAL A 236 -0.06 9.63 24.22
C VAL A 236 0.51 9.97 22.85
N ALA A 237 0.90 8.95 22.09
CA ALA A 237 1.48 9.05 20.75
C ALA A 237 0.47 8.64 19.68
N ILE A 238 0.47 9.34 18.56
CA ILE A 238 -0.44 9.11 17.42
C ILE A 238 0.33 8.52 16.23
N GLU A 239 -0.22 7.49 15.58
CA GLU A 239 0.38 6.77 14.42
C GLU A 239 1.84 6.30 14.62
N LYS A 240 2.21 5.93 15.86
CA LYS A 240 3.54 5.38 16.16
C LYS A 240 3.51 3.85 16.02
N ASP A 241 4.48 3.28 15.33
CA ASP A 241 4.61 1.83 15.09
C ASP A 241 3.34 1.18 14.52
N ARG A 242 2.69 1.85 13.55
CA ARG A 242 1.47 1.39 12.84
C ARG A 242 0.18 1.36 13.65
N VAL A 243 0.21 1.69 14.95
CA VAL A 243 -0.98 1.77 15.81
C VAL A 243 -1.59 3.18 15.71
N ASP A 244 -2.92 3.29 15.57
CA ASP A 244 -3.59 4.60 15.47
C ASP A 244 -3.26 5.52 16.65
N ILE A 245 -3.36 5.03 17.89
CA ILE A 245 -2.88 5.72 19.11
C ILE A 245 -2.21 4.72 20.07
N LYS A 246 -1.02 5.06 20.55
CA LYS A 246 -0.31 4.36 21.63
C LYS A 246 -0.29 5.22 22.88
N THR A 247 -0.60 4.63 24.02
CA THR A 247 -0.52 5.32 25.30
C THR A 247 0.34 4.55 26.28
N LYS A 248 1.08 5.26 27.13
CA LYS A 248 1.83 4.67 28.23
C LYS A 248 1.25 5.16 29.54
N THR A 249 0.88 4.24 30.42
CA THR A 249 0.39 4.55 31.76
C THR A 249 1.51 5.07 32.64
N HIS A 250 1.15 5.68 33.78
CA HIS A 250 2.15 6.04 34.81
C HIS A 250 2.86 4.82 35.40
N SER A 251 2.24 3.63 35.35
CA SER A 251 2.84 2.34 35.74
C SER A 251 3.71 1.69 34.65
N ASP A 252 4.03 2.42 33.56
CA ASP A 252 4.84 1.94 32.43
C ASP A 252 4.20 0.85 31.57
N ALA A 253 2.91 0.56 31.73
CA ALA A 253 2.14 -0.32 30.86
C ALA A 253 1.73 0.40 29.57
N TRP A 254 1.76 -0.30 28.43
CA TRP A 254 1.28 0.24 27.15
C TRP A 254 -0.15 -0.17 26.88
N HIS A 255 -0.99 0.78 26.46
CA HIS A 255 -2.29 0.49 25.86
C HIS A 255 -2.33 0.96 24.41
N TYR A 256 -2.83 0.11 23.52
CA TYR A 256 -2.96 0.39 22.09
C TYR A 256 -4.41 0.64 21.74
N PHE A 257 -4.67 1.60 20.86
CA PHE A 257 -5.99 1.95 20.36
C PHE A 257 -5.98 1.85 18.84
N GLU A 258 -6.84 1.01 18.29
CA GLU A 258 -7.06 0.83 16.85
C GLU A 258 -8.46 1.35 16.51
N ILE A 259 -8.55 2.32 15.61
CA ILE A 259 -9.76 3.08 15.34
C ILE A 259 -10.37 2.64 14.01
N LYS A 260 -11.69 2.48 14.00
CA LYS A 260 -12.49 2.15 12.81
C LYS A 260 -13.76 3.00 12.81
N THR A 261 -14.29 3.28 11.62
CA THR A 261 -15.49 4.11 11.42
C THR A 261 -16.73 3.29 11.04
N ASP A 262 -16.62 1.97 11.10
CA ASP A 262 -17.73 1.05 10.90
C ASP A 262 -18.51 0.80 12.20
N ASN A 263 -19.65 0.11 12.07
CA ASN A 263 -20.38 -0.41 13.24
C ASN A 263 -19.48 -1.33 14.12
N PRO A 264 -19.79 -1.49 15.42
CA PRO A 264 -18.92 -2.18 16.39
C PRO A 264 -18.45 -3.56 15.95
N LYS A 265 -19.35 -4.40 15.39
CA LYS A 265 -19.01 -5.75 14.92
C LYS A 265 -17.99 -5.73 13.78
N LEU A 266 -18.18 -4.87 12.79
CA LEU A 266 -17.25 -4.72 11.66
C LEU A 266 -15.93 -4.10 12.10
N SER A 267 -15.99 -3.10 12.98
CA SER A 267 -14.82 -2.47 13.58
C SER A 267 -13.94 -3.49 14.30
N ILE A 268 -14.54 -4.38 15.11
CA ILE A 268 -13.80 -5.48 15.75
C ILE A 268 -13.17 -6.40 14.70
N ARG A 269 -13.93 -6.86 13.71
CA ARG A 269 -13.42 -7.73 12.64
C ARG A 269 -12.21 -7.12 11.92
N ASN A 270 -12.30 -5.85 11.57
CA ASN A 270 -11.31 -5.15 10.75
C ASN A 270 -10.06 -4.76 11.57
N ALA A 271 -10.24 -4.45 12.86
CA ALA A 271 -9.15 -4.05 13.76
C ALA A 271 -8.38 -5.24 14.36
N LEU A 272 -9.04 -6.38 14.60
CA LEU A 272 -8.50 -7.49 15.39
C LEU A 272 -7.12 -7.98 14.90
N GLY A 273 -7.00 -8.26 13.60
CA GLY A 273 -5.73 -8.74 13.05
C GLY A 273 -4.61 -7.71 13.16
N GLN A 274 -4.93 -6.43 12.95
CA GLN A 274 -3.98 -5.32 13.00
C GLN A 274 -3.46 -5.11 14.42
N ILE A 275 -4.37 -4.95 15.39
CA ILE A 275 -3.97 -4.66 16.78
C ILE A 275 -3.23 -5.83 17.44
N LEU A 276 -3.56 -7.08 17.05
CA LEU A 276 -2.82 -8.27 17.47
C LEU A 276 -1.42 -8.31 16.85
N GLU A 277 -1.29 -8.05 15.54
CA GLU A 277 0.02 -7.98 14.87
C GLU A 277 0.92 -6.93 15.54
N TYR A 278 0.40 -5.74 15.81
CA TYR A 278 1.18 -4.66 16.43
C TYR A 278 1.64 -4.99 17.84
N SER A 279 0.82 -5.70 18.62
CA SER A 279 1.16 -6.11 19.99
C SER A 279 2.12 -7.31 20.01
N TYR A 280 1.91 -8.29 19.13
CA TYR A 280 2.48 -9.63 19.28
C TYR A 280 3.61 -9.99 18.30
N TRP A 281 3.68 -9.38 17.12
CA TRP A 281 4.69 -9.74 16.12
C TRP A 281 6.10 -9.20 16.45
N PRO A 282 7.20 -9.96 16.25
CA PRO A 282 7.23 -11.35 15.80
C PRO A 282 7.01 -12.38 16.92
N ASP A 283 7.39 -12.03 18.14
CA ASP A 283 7.19 -12.84 19.35
C ASP A 283 7.42 -11.93 20.58
N SER A 284 6.51 -10.99 20.80
CA SER A 284 6.61 -10.01 21.89
C SER A 284 5.24 -9.78 22.53
N GLU A 285 5.17 -9.21 23.72
CA GLU A 285 3.91 -8.73 24.28
C GLU A 285 4.08 -7.25 24.62
N ARG A 286 3.72 -6.38 23.67
CA ARG A 286 4.06 -4.95 23.77
C ARG A 286 3.04 -4.12 24.53
N ALA A 287 1.80 -4.58 24.66
CA ALA A 287 0.71 -3.83 25.27
C ALA A 287 -0.13 -4.68 26.22
N GLU A 288 -0.47 -4.10 27.38
CA GLU A 288 -1.32 -4.70 28.41
C GLU A 288 -2.80 -4.70 28.00
N LYS A 289 -3.24 -3.66 27.28
CA LYS A 289 -4.62 -3.56 26.77
C LYS A 289 -4.65 -3.18 25.30
N LEU A 290 -5.55 -3.82 24.57
CA LEU A 290 -5.79 -3.62 23.15
C LEU A 290 -7.22 -3.10 22.95
N PHE A 291 -7.37 -1.79 22.77
CA PHE A 291 -8.65 -1.13 22.57
C PHE A 291 -9.01 -1.03 21.09
N ILE A 292 -10.18 -1.55 20.73
CA ILE A 292 -10.80 -1.29 19.43
C ILE A 292 -11.82 -0.19 19.63
N ILE A 293 -11.70 0.88 18.85
CA ILE A 293 -12.54 2.08 18.95
C ILE A 293 -13.40 2.23 17.71
N SER A 294 -14.69 2.50 17.90
CA SER A 294 -15.50 3.18 16.88
C SER A 294 -16.41 4.24 17.52
N ASP A 295 -17.38 4.76 16.78
CA ASP A 295 -18.22 5.90 17.17
C ASP A 295 -19.62 5.53 17.67
N ASN A 296 -19.91 4.23 17.80
CA ASN A 296 -21.23 3.71 18.15
C ASN A 296 -21.17 2.72 19.32
N PRO A 297 -22.15 2.69 20.24
CA PRO A 297 -22.19 1.69 21.31
C PRO A 297 -22.38 0.26 20.76
N PRO A 298 -21.77 -0.78 21.37
CA PRO A 298 -21.95 -2.16 20.94
C PRO A 298 -23.31 -2.71 21.37
N ASP A 299 -23.95 -3.46 20.48
CA ASP A 299 -25.16 -4.22 20.81
C ASP A 299 -24.87 -5.44 21.70
N LEU A 300 -25.92 -6.12 22.16
CA LEU A 300 -25.79 -7.28 23.06
C LEU A 300 -25.00 -8.43 22.43
N ASP A 301 -25.16 -8.66 21.14
CA ASP A 301 -24.48 -9.77 20.46
C ASP A 301 -23.01 -9.46 20.21
N THR A 302 -22.66 -8.20 19.95
CA THR A 302 -21.27 -7.73 19.87
C THR A 302 -20.58 -7.88 21.22
N LYS A 303 -21.25 -7.54 22.33
CA LYS A 303 -20.72 -7.75 23.69
C LYS A 303 -20.49 -9.23 23.98
N LYS A 304 -21.45 -10.10 23.63
CA LYS A 304 -21.29 -11.56 23.77
C LYS A 304 -20.10 -12.09 22.95
N TYR A 305 -19.95 -11.62 21.71
CA TYR A 305 -18.84 -12.00 20.84
C TYR A 305 -17.49 -11.58 21.44
N LEU A 306 -17.38 -10.34 21.90
CA LEU A 306 -16.15 -9.82 22.53
C LEU A 306 -15.78 -10.61 23.80
N ALA A 307 -16.76 -10.87 24.66
CA ALA A 307 -16.57 -11.70 25.85
C ALA A 307 -16.14 -13.13 25.50
N HIS A 308 -16.73 -13.72 24.44
CA HIS A 308 -16.38 -15.05 23.99
C HIS A 308 -14.93 -15.13 23.50
N ILE A 309 -14.48 -14.20 22.64
CA ILE A 309 -13.10 -14.23 22.13
C ILE A 309 -12.08 -13.93 23.24
N ARG A 310 -12.39 -12.97 24.13
CA ARG A 310 -11.53 -12.64 25.29
C ARG A 310 -11.36 -13.84 26.20
N GLY A 311 -12.46 -14.51 26.56
CA GLY A 311 -12.43 -15.70 27.43
C GLY A 311 -11.83 -16.94 26.76
N LYS A 312 -12.10 -17.16 25.47
CA LYS A 312 -11.63 -18.35 24.76
C LYS A 312 -10.13 -18.32 24.47
N PHE A 313 -9.60 -17.16 24.12
CA PHE A 313 -8.21 -16.99 23.66
C PHE A 313 -7.32 -16.26 24.66
N ASN A 314 -7.88 -15.81 25.80
CA ASN A 314 -7.16 -15.04 26.82
C ASN A 314 -6.47 -13.79 26.25
N LEU A 315 -7.15 -13.08 25.35
CA LEU A 315 -6.63 -11.89 24.70
C LEU A 315 -7.07 -10.63 25.48
N PRO A 316 -6.19 -9.66 25.75
CA PRO A 316 -6.52 -8.44 26.48
C PRO A 316 -7.20 -7.40 25.58
N ILE A 317 -8.24 -7.82 24.86
CA ILE A 317 -8.95 -7.01 23.88
C ILE A 317 -10.22 -6.45 24.50
N PHE A 318 -10.42 -5.15 24.27
CA PHE A 318 -11.55 -4.38 24.77
C PHE A 318 -12.13 -3.56 23.64
N TYR A 319 -13.43 -3.29 23.72
CA TYR A 319 -14.10 -2.35 22.82
C TYR A 319 -14.50 -1.12 23.62
N ARG A 320 -14.28 0.07 23.06
CA ARG A 320 -14.83 1.33 23.59
C ARG A 320 -15.39 2.12 22.42
N TYR A 321 -16.40 2.95 22.67
CA TYR A 321 -16.87 3.91 21.67
C TYR A 321 -16.53 5.33 22.09
N PHE A 322 -16.15 6.17 21.11
CA PHE A 322 -15.86 7.57 21.32
C PHE A 322 -16.97 8.43 20.69
N ASP A 323 -17.77 9.06 21.54
CA ASP A 323 -18.74 10.07 21.13
C ASP A 323 -18.00 11.40 20.94
N MET A 324 -17.71 11.73 19.68
CA MET A 324 -17.01 12.96 19.31
C MET A 324 -17.83 14.23 19.60
N GLY A 325 -19.16 14.14 19.56
CA GLY A 325 -20.07 15.26 19.81
C GLY A 325 -20.12 15.62 21.29
N ALA A 326 -20.20 14.61 22.16
CA ALA A 326 -20.14 14.77 23.60
C ALA A 326 -18.69 14.89 24.14
N ASN A 327 -17.69 14.54 23.32
CA ASN A 327 -16.30 14.39 23.71
C ASN A 327 -16.13 13.41 24.89
N VAL A 328 -16.81 12.25 24.82
CA VAL A 328 -16.83 11.21 25.86
C VAL A 328 -16.39 9.87 25.29
N LEU A 329 -15.47 9.21 25.99
CA LEU A 329 -15.05 7.85 25.71
C LEU A 329 -15.72 6.89 26.71
N SER A 330 -16.37 5.85 26.22
CA SER A 330 -17.10 4.87 27.04
C SER A 330 -16.21 4.10 28.01
N GLU A 331 -16.80 3.34 28.91
CA GLU A 331 -16.10 2.28 29.65
C GLU A 331 -15.63 1.13 28.74
N ASP A 332 -14.82 0.22 29.30
CA ASP A 332 -14.34 -0.99 28.64
C ASP A 332 -15.48 -2.02 28.52
N PHE A 333 -15.82 -2.44 27.30
CA PHE A 333 -16.73 -3.57 27.05
C PHE A 333 -15.96 -4.91 26.93
#